data_AF-A0A443IPU0-F1
#
_entry.id   AF-A0A443IPU0-F1
#
_cell.length_a   1.000
_cell.length_b   1.000
_cell.length_c   1.000
_cell.angle_alpha   90.00
_cell.angle_beta   90.00
_cell.angle_gamma   90.00
#
_symmetry.space_group_name_H-M   'P 1'
#
loop_
_entity.id
_entity.type
_entity.pdbx_description
1 polymer ?
#
loop_
_entity_poly.entity_id
_entity_poly.type
_entity_poly.pdbx_seq_one_letter_code
_entity_poly.pdbx_strand_id
1 'polypeptide(L)'
;MAKEITLYTENGFGWSFRKGARLSISVSPSALYVGGAFTVTIAVPAGCTLSTVTATAGGTPIALTGSGNTRTGTAPAEAGPLVVTATGADADGKPLTATRTVQVREEPPSPGDFIMSQLAVSRVYQRDTDTGGDFGRGAGVIPIDVTASAATPVYARLRDAVTGDVIKAAWQVGNVTEGASTLDVAGIPARRGRCYVDLAAEAGGPWQEGTTPVAMGAIIAGGGQSQMGYTAYANGAGTLASLGITVPDDGFISWHARDSADAQDWTDGTWGRPADDGQYTGSFAGQILQDMTVALGVAVGYVGYSRGTTKASDFAAGSADRNRLHAQLDMAGGFEAFLWVQGGTDMSSSTPPATFKAATQDVLDSLPAHNAIRGSNFRLIGSATFTRTSSTTVNSNNMRRAVQELMTQLGGTYMDTRDIILTDGIHQSQAGGQRFARHVRRALLQDWHPPVPVSATKAGAVITVACDLSDGATLALTGVPTNKVRVEQAGTALTIASVAASGSNLTITLSADPGDVDLDVWIYPSPDPSNAAATAIIADNSAPVGRPAQPNYNALIAQAGGGSSLAVEGGNGQATVTSYDTLTSPAAVGGAGQITVTNYGA
;
A
#
# COMPACT_ATOMS: atom_id res chain seq x y z
N MET A 1 -26.56 -61.68 -40.36
CA MET A 1 -26.18 -61.75 -41.78
C MET A 1 -24.88 -60.99 -41.98
N ALA A 2 -23.77 -61.67 -42.21
CA ALA A 2 -22.53 -61.02 -42.65
C ALA A 2 -22.74 -60.61 -44.11
N LYS A 3 -22.56 -59.32 -44.44
CA LYS A 3 -22.55 -58.87 -45.84
C LYS A 3 -21.20 -59.24 -46.44
N GLU A 4 -21.21 -60.19 -47.36
CA GLU A 4 -20.10 -60.46 -48.26
C GLU A 4 -20.02 -59.30 -49.25
N ILE A 5 -18.90 -58.57 -49.25
CA ILE A 5 -18.61 -57.57 -50.28
C ILE A 5 -17.65 -58.24 -51.26
N THR A 6 -18.17 -58.61 -52.41
CA THR A 6 -17.39 -59.14 -53.53
C THR A 6 -17.04 -57.98 -54.45
N LEU A 7 -15.75 -57.63 -54.55
CA LEU A 7 -15.24 -56.71 -55.54
C LEU A 7 -14.63 -57.53 -56.68
N TYR A 8 -15.16 -57.37 -57.89
CA TYR A 8 -14.61 -57.98 -59.11
C TYR A 8 -13.59 -57.01 -59.73
N THR A 9 -12.40 -57.51 -60.09
CA THR A 9 -11.52 -56.84 -61.05
C THR A 9 -11.61 -57.57 -62.39
N GLU A 10 -11.44 -56.85 -63.50
CA GLU A 10 -11.69 -57.31 -64.88
C GLU A 10 -10.87 -58.55 -65.33
N ASN A 11 -9.94 -59.05 -64.50
CA ASN A 11 -9.10 -60.22 -64.81
C ASN A 11 -9.46 -61.49 -64.01
N GLY A 12 -10.67 -61.58 -63.43
CA GLY A 12 -11.22 -62.86 -62.93
C GLY A 12 -10.64 -63.39 -61.60
N PHE A 13 -9.78 -62.64 -60.91
CA PHE A 13 -9.35 -62.96 -59.54
C PHE A 13 -10.24 -62.22 -58.52
N GLY A 14 -11.27 -62.90 -58.01
CA GLY A 14 -12.09 -62.39 -56.91
C GLY A 14 -11.38 -62.54 -55.57
N TRP A 15 -11.13 -61.43 -54.88
CA TRP A 15 -10.69 -61.44 -53.47
C TRP A 15 -11.94 -61.37 -52.58
N SER A 16 -12.23 -62.44 -51.83
CA SER A 16 -13.28 -62.41 -50.83
C SER A 16 -12.71 -61.93 -49.49
N PHE A 17 -13.11 -60.74 -49.06
CA PHE A 17 -12.82 -60.27 -47.71
C PHE A 17 -13.92 -60.79 -46.79
N ARG A 18 -13.73 -61.98 -46.21
CA ARG A 18 -14.52 -62.36 -45.04
C ARG A 18 -14.11 -61.44 -43.89
N LYS A 19 -14.99 -60.54 -43.46
CA LYS A 19 -14.87 -59.91 -42.14
C LYS A 19 -15.01 -61.04 -41.13
N GLY A 20 -13.88 -61.66 -40.77
CA GLY A 20 -13.84 -62.79 -39.86
C GLY A 20 -14.63 -62.44 -38.61
N ALA A 21 -15.51 -63.33 -38.18
CA ALA A 21 -16.19 -63.16 -36.91
C ALA A 21 -15.11 -63.02 -35.82
N ARG A 22 -15.18 -61.95 -35.03
CA ARG A 22 -14.24 -61.69 -33.95
C ARG A 22 -15.01 -61.47 -32.66
N LEU A 23 -14.57 -62.13 -31.60
CA LEU A 23 -14.97 -61.77 -30.25
C LEU A 23 -14.45 -60.35 -29.96
N SER A 24 -15.20 -59.54 -29.22
CA SER A 24 -14.72 -58.26 -28.73
C SER A 24 -14.92 -58.15 -27.23
N ILE A 25 -13.90 -57.66 -26.52
CA ILE A 25 -13.88 -57.55 -25.07
C ILE A 25 -14.06 -56.08 -24.68
N SER A 26 -15.00 -55.83 -23.78
CA SER A 26 -15.15 -54.56 -23.07
C SER A 26 -14.94 -54.78 -21.58
N VAL A 27 -14.25 -53.84 -20.93
CA VAL A 27 -14.02 -53.84 -19.48
C VAL A 27 -14.49 -52.50 -18.94
N SER A 28 -15.31 -52.53 -17.88
CA SER A 28 -15.89 -51.37 -17.23
C SER A 28 -15.68 -51.45 -15.72
N PRO A 29 -15.31 -50.36 -15.02
CA PRO A 29 -15.03 -49.03 -15.55
C PRO A 29 -13.77 -48.98 -16.43
N SER A 30 -13.63 -47.94 -17.26
CA SER A 30 -12.46 -47.75 -18.14
C SER A 30 -11.20 -47.34 -17.38
N ALA A 31 -11.35 -46.72 -16.21
CA ALA A 31 -10.28 -46.52 -15.23
C ALA A 31 -10.46 -47.56 -14.11
N LEU A 32 -9.48 -48.46 -13.98
CA LEU A 32 -9.50 -49.52 -12.97
C LEU A 32 -8.41 -49.27 -11.94
N TYR A 33 -8.77 -49.33 -10.66
CA TYR A 33 -7.85 -49.14 -9.54
C TYR A 33 -7.61 -50.45 -8.80
N VAL A 34 -6.48 -50.54 -8.11
CA VAL A 34 -6.11 -51.67 -7.25
C VAL A 34 -7.27 -52.05 -6.33
N GLY A 35 -7.63 -53.33 -6.27
CA GLY A 35 -8.77 -53.82 -5.47
C GLY A 35 -10.18 -53.39 -5.95
N GLY A 36 -10.29 -52.58 -7.00
CA GLY A 36 -11.56 -52.13 -7.56
C GLY A 36 -12.33 -53.24 -8.30
N ALA A 37 -13.66 -53.21 -8.21
CA ALA A 37 -14.50 -54.12 -8.98
C ALA A 37 -14.52 -53.75 -10.47
N PHE A 38 -14.51 -54.75 -11.35
CA PHE A 38 -14.67 -54.58 -12.80
C PHE A 38 -15.63 -55.59 -13.41
N THR A 39 -16.20 -55.22 -14.54
CA THR A 39 -17.08 -56.05 -15.36
C THR A 39 -16.45 -56.24 -16.74
N VAL A 40 -16.29 -57.47 -17.17
CA VAL A 40 -15.93 -57.89 -18.51
C VAL A 40 -17.22 -58.22 -19.27
N THR A 41 -17.42 -57.62 -20.44
CA THR A 41 -18.50 -58.01 -21.36
C THR A 41 -17.90 -58.40 -22.72
N ILE A 42 -18.24 -59.60 -23.17
CA ILE A 42 -17.82 -60.19 -24.44
C ILE A 42 -18.96 -60.09 -25.45
N ALA A 43 -18.74 -59.39 -26.55
CA ALA A 43 -19.66 -59.48 -27.68
C ALA A 43 -19.32 -60.72 -28.51
N VAL A 44 -20.28 -61.64 -28.61
CA VAL A 44 -20.19 -62.86 -29.41
C VAL A 44 -21.00 -62.67 -30.68
N PRO A 45 -20.38 -62.67 -31.87
CA PRO A 45 -21.12 -62.55 -33.14
C PRO A 45 -22.12 -63.68 -33.32
N ALA A 46 -23.23 -63.41 -34.01
CA ALA A 46 -24.25 -64.41 -34.30
C ALA A 46 -23.64 -65.63 -35.02
N GLY A 47 -23.92 -66.84 -34.53
CA GLY A 47 -23.37 -68.10 -35.03
C GLY A 47 -22.01 -68.50 -34.44
N CYS A 48 -21.41 -67.68 -33.57
CA CYS A 48 -20.20 -68.04 -32.83
C CYS A 48 -20.52 -68.54 -31.42
N THR A 49 -19.60 -69.28 -30.81
CA THR A 49 -19.68 -69.73 -29.42
C THR A 49 -18.61 -69.05 -28.56
N LEU A 50 -18.87 -68.95 -27.25
CA LEU A 50 -17.91 -68.52 -26.24
C LEU A 50 -17.59 -69.73 -25.35
N SER A 51 -16.32 -70.11 -25.29
CA SER A 51 -15.84 -71.27 -24.54
C SER A 51 -15.28 -70.88 -23.18
N THR A 52 -14.35 -69.91 -23.16
CA THR A 52 -13.70 -69.47 -21.91
C THR A 52 -13.49 -67.97 -21.88
N VAL A 53 -13.50 -67.42 -20.66
CA VAL A 53 -13.06 -66.06 -20.36
C VAL A 53 -12.13 -66.16 -19.16
N THR A 54 -10.90 -65.71 -19.31
CA THR A 54 -9.89 -65.67 -18.25
C THR A 54 -9.36 -64.26 -18.09
N ALA A 55 -8.93 -63.92 -16.88
CA ALA A 55 -8.22 -62.69 -16.59
C ALA A 55 -6.93 -63.02 -15.84
N THR A 56 -5.83 -62.35 -16.18
CA THR A 56 -4.55 -62.47 -15.48
C THR A 56 -3.94 -61.11 -15.20
N ALA A 57 -3.24 -60.98 -14.08
CA ALA A 57 -2.43 -59.81 -13.72
C ALA A 57 -1.03 -60.28 -13.37
N GLY A 58 0.00 -59.80 -14.08
CA GLY A 58 1.38 -60.27 -13.90
C GLY A 58 1.57 -61.78 -14.13
N GLY A 59 0.68 -62.42 -14.88
CA GLY A 59 0.64 -63.88 -15.08
C GLY A 59 -0.18 -64.65 -14.03
N THR A 60 -0.61 -64.01 -12.94
CA THR A 60 -1.44 -64.62 -11.89
C THR A 60 -2.92 -64.58 -12.29
N PRO A 61 -3.67 -65.71 -12.23
CA PRO A 61 -5.10 -65.72 -12.52
C PRO A 61 -5.92 -64.83 -11.57
N ILE A 62 -6.82 -64.03 -12.16
CA ILE A 62 -7.83 -63.27 -11.43
C ILE A 62 -9.15 -64.05 -11.49
N ALA A 63 -9.75 -64.27 -10.31
CA ALA A 63 -11.04 -64.93 -10.22
C ALA A 63 -12.13 -64.10 -10.90
N LEU A 64 -12.87 -64.73 -11.82
CA LEU A 64 -14.02 -64.14 -12.49
C LEU A 64 -15.29 -64.88 -12.07
N THR A 65 -16.32 -64.16 -11.66
CA THR A 65 -17.65 -64.66 -11.31
C THR A 65 -18.67 -64.28 -12.38
N GLY A 66 -19.81 -65.00 -12.42
CA GLY A 66 -20.85 -64.83 -13.45
C GLY A 66 -20.83 -65.94 -14.51
N SER A 67 -21.72 -65.85 -15.51
CA SER A 67 -21.88 -66.83 -16.58
C SER A 67 -22.21 -66.15 -17.92
N GLY A 68 -22.08 -66.90 -19.02
CA GLY A 68 -22.32 -66.37 -20.37
C GLY A 68 -21.31 -65.28 -20.76
N ASN A 69 -21.82 -64.23 -21.41
CA ASN A 69 -21.03 -63.18 -22.05
C ASN A 69 -20.54 -62.08 -21.09
N THR A 70 -20.96 -62.10 -19.83
CA THR A 70 -20.59 -61.08 -18.84
C THR A 70 -19.97 -61.75 -17.62
N ARG A 71 -18.84 -61.21 -17.16
CA ARG A 71 -18.11 -61.68 -15.98
C ARG A 71 -17.73 -60.50 -15.10
N THR A 72 -17.70 -60.69 -13.80
CA THR A 72 -17.25 -59.70 -12.83
C THR A 72 -15.99 -60.18 -12.13
N GLY A 73 -15.11 -59.28 -11.74
CA GLY A 73 -13.89 -59.59 -11.00
C GLY A 73 -13.45 -58.42 -10.13
N THR A 74 -12.45 -58.68 -9.30
CA THR A 74 -11.77 -57.66 -8.49
C THR A 74 -10.36 -57.47 -9.03
N ALA A 75 -9.95 -56.22 -9.24
CA ALA A 75 -8.61 -55.89 -9.71
C ALA A 75 -7.53 -56.42 -8.75
N PRO A 76 -6.32 -56.73 -9.26
CA PRO A 76 -5.19 -57.17 -8.44
C PRO A 76 -4.86 -56.18 -7.31
N ALA A 77 -4.17 -56.69 -6.30
CA ALA A 77 -3.68 -55.91 -5.15
C ALA A 77 -2.49 -54.99 -5.49
N GLU A 78 -1.92 -55.12 -6.68
CA GLU A 78 -0.80 -54.31 -7.17
C GLU A 78 -1.18 -53.66 -8.51
N ALA A 79 -0.68 -52.44 -8.74
CA ALA A 79 -0.88 -51.75 -10.01
C ALA A 79 -0.14 -52.48 -11.15
N GLY A 80 -0.73 -52.47 -12.35
CA GLY A 80 -0.16 -53.14 -13.50
C GLY A 80 -1.18 -53.59 -14.54
N PRO A 81 -0.73 -54.31 -15.60
CA PRO A 81 -1.60 -54.74 -16.68
C PRO A 81 -2.50 -55.90 -16.24
N LEU A 82 -3.81 -55.69 -16.36
CA LEU A 82 -4.84 -56.73 -16.33
C LEU A 82 -5.12 -57.18 -17.77
N VAL A 83 -4.85 -58.45 -18.07
CA VAL A 83 -5.06 -59.05 -19.38
C VAL A 83 -6.29 -59.95 -19.34
N VAL A 84 -7.32 -59.61 -20.09
CA VAL A 84 -8.53 -60.42 -20.25
C VAL A 84 -8.48 -61.14 -21.58
N THR A 85 -8.63 -62.46 -21.57
CA THR A 85 -8.65 -63.29 -22.78
C THR A 85 -9.97 -64.03 -22.88
N ALA A 86 -10.61 -63.98 -24.05
CA ALA A 86 -11.81 -64.73 -24.36
C ALA A 86 -11.54 -65.66 -25.54
N THR A 87 -11.92 -66.93 -25.40
CA THR A 87 -11.80 -67.93 -26.47
C THR A 87 -13.16 -68.52 -26.82
N GLY A 88 -13.34 -68.88 -28.08
CA GLY A 88 -14.59 -69.41 -28.62
C GLY A 88 -14.37 -70.10 -29.96
N ALA A 89 -15.44 -70.32 -30.72
CA ALA A 89 -15.36 -70.80 -32.09
C ALA A 89 -16.32 -70.04 -33.02
N ASP A 90 -15.96 -69.95 -34.29
CA ASP A 90 -16.86 -69.43 -35.33
C ASP A 90 -17.92 -70.47 -35.75
N ALA A 91 -18.79 -70.10 -36.69
CA ALA A 91 -19.85 -70.97 -37.18
C ALA A 91 -19.34 -72.24 -37.89
N ASP A 92 -18.09 -72.24 -38.35
CA ASP A 92 -17.42 -73.38 -38.99
C ASP A 92 -16.61 -74.21 -37.96
N GLY A 93 -16.69 -73.87 -36.68
CA GLY A 93 -15.97 -74.53 -35.59
C GLY A 93 -14.49 -74.13 -35.44
N LYS A 94 -14.02 -73.10 -36.15
CA LYS A 94 -12.63 -72.63 -36.03
C LYS A 94 -12.44 -71.78 -34.78
N PRO A 95 -11.30 -71.91 -34.06
CA PRO A 95 -11.08 -71.18 -32.82
C PRO A 95 -10.99 -69.67 -33.03
N LEU A 96 -11.65 -68.92 -32.14
CA LEU A 96 -11.57 -67.47 -32.03
C LEU A 96 -10.92 -67.10 -30.70
N THR A 97 -9.98 -66.16 -30.73
CA THR A 97 -9.36 -65.60 -29.52
C THR A 97 -9.39 -64.08 -29.58
N ALA A 98 -9.80 -63.45 -28.49
CA ALA A 98 -9.65 -62.01 -28.28
C ALA A 98 -8.93 -61.76 -26.96
N THR A 99 -8.10 -60.72 -26.93
CA THR A 99 -7.37 -60.29 -25.74
C THR A 99 -7.53 -58.79 -25.58
N ARG A 100 -7.74 -58.33 -24.35
CA ARG A 100 -7.77 -56.92 -23.99
C ARG A 100 -6.94 -56.68 -22.74
N THR A 101 -6.05 -55.72 -22.83
CA THR A 101 -5.25 -55.25 -21.68
C THR A 101 -5.85 -53.97 -21.14
N VAL A 102 -6.03 -53.90 -19.83
CA VAL A 102 -6.45 -52.71 -19.08
C VAL A 102 -5.38 -52.40 -18.04
N GLN A 103 -5.04 -51.13 -17.85
CA GLN A 103 -4.08 -50.74 -16.81
C GLN A 103 -4.81 -50.55 -15.48
N VAL A 104 -4.40 -51.31 -14.48
CA VAL A 104 -4.79 -51.13 -13.07
C VAL A 104 -3.83 -50.11 -12.46
N ARG A 105 -4.37 -49.06 -11.87
CA ARG A 105 -3.60 -47.98 -11.26
C ARG A 105 -3.70 -48.04 -9.75
N GLU A 106 -2.72 -47.49 -9.05
CA GLU A 106 -2.93 -47.15 -7.64
C GLU A 106 -4.06 -46.11 -7.55
N GLU A 107 -4.89 -46.24 -6.52
CA GLU A 107 -5.86 -45.20 -6.21
C GLU A 107 -5.08 -43.94 -5.84
N PRO A 108 -5.39 -42.77 -6.43
CA PRO A 108 -4.76 -41.54 -5.98
C PRO A 108 -5.04 -41.38 -4.48
N PRO A 109 -4.07 -40.92 -3.66
CA PRO A 109 -4.38 -40.60 -2.28
C PRO A 109 -5.56 -39.64 -2.27
N SER A 110 -6.55 -39.90 -1.42
CA SER A 110 -7.61 -38.93 -1.16
C SER A 110 -6.95 -37.60 -0.80
N PRO A 111 -7.44 -36.46 -1.33
CA PRO A 111 -6.94 -35.16 -0.89
C PRO A 111 -6.95 -35.13 0.64
N GLY A 112 -5.81 -34.79 1.25
CA GLY A 112 -5.78 -34.58 2.68
C GLY A 112 -6.77 -33.49 3.04
N ASP A 113 -7.58 -33.71 4.06
CA ASP A 113 -8.41 -32.66 4.63
C ASP A 113 -7.49 -31.65 5.34
N PHE A 114 -7.90 -30.38 5.34
CA PHE A 114 -7.27 -29.37 6.20
C PHE A 114 -8.35 -28.55 6.89
N ILE A 115 -7.96 -27.82 7.92
CA ILE A 115 -8.81 -26.84 8.61
C ILE A 115 -8.15 -25.46 8.46
N MET A 116 -8.93 -24.46 8.06
CA MET A 116 -8.54 -23.07 7.96
C MET A 116 -8.90 -22.31 9.25
N SER A 117 -7.92 -21.64 9.85
CA SER A 117 -8.17 -20.67 10.92
C SER A 117 -8.77 -19.39 10.35
N GLN A 118 -9.73 -18.81 11.07
CA GLN A 118 -10.31 -17.52 10.69
C GLN A 118 -9.35 -16.38 11.01
N LEU A 119 -9.28 -15.39 10.12
CA LEU A 119 -8.54 -14.16 10.39
C LEU A 119 -9.15 -13.46 11.61
N ALA A 120 -8.30 -13.02 12.54
CA ALA A 120 -8.76 -12.51 13.84
C ALA A 120 -9.48 -11.16 13.75
N VAL A 121 -9.08 -10.30 12.80
CA VAL A 121 -9.58 -8.92 12.68
C VAL A 121 -9.76 -8.49 11.22
N SER A 122 -10.75 -7.64 10.98
CA SER A 122 -10.86 -6.91 9.71
C SER A 122 -9.78 -5.84 9.63
N ARG A 123 -9.01 -5.85 8.54
CA ARG A 123 -7.96 -4.86 8.29
C ARG A 123 -7.68 -4.69 6.80
N VAL A 124 -6.82 -3.71 6.50
CA VAL A 124 -6.18 -3.57 5.19
C VAL A 124 -4.81 -4.26 5.26
N TYR A 125 -4.54 -5.14 4.30
CA TYR A 125 -3.23 -5.71 4.03
C TYR A 125 -2.55 -4.88 2.93
N GLN A 126 -1.23 -4.69 3.06
CA GLN A 126 -0.45 -3.93 2.10
C GLN A 126 -0.23 -4.75 0.81
N ARG A 127 -0.51 -4.13 -0.34
CA ARG A 127 -0.15 -4.65 -1.67
C ARG A 127 1.35 -4.55 -1.94
N ASP A 128 1.89 -5.44 -2.76
CA ASP A 128 3.32 -5.51 -3.08
C ASP A 128 3.76 -4.39 -4.03
N THR A 129 2.89 -4.02 -4.97
CA THR A 129 3.16 -3.03 -6.02
C THR A 129 1.95 -2.13 -6.25
N ASP A 130 2.17 -0.96 -6.84
CA ASP A 130 1.09 0.00 -7.12
C ASP A 130 0.29 -0.36 -8.38
N THR A 131 0.86 -1.25 -9.21
CA THR A 131 0.35 -1.68 -10.52
C THR A 131 0.39 -3.20 -10.66
N GLY A 132 -0.32 -3.74 -11.65
CA GLY A 132 -0.41 -5.19 -11.89
C GLY A 132 -1.55 -5.88 -11.13
N GLY A 133 -1.56 -7.21 -11.07
CA GLY A 133 -2.66 -7.99 -10.50
C GLY A 133 -3.97 -7.89 -11.32
N ASP A 134 -5.01 -8.60 -10.89
CA ASP A 134 -6.24 -8.78 -11.67
C ASP A 134 -7.02 -7.48 -11.97
N PHE A 135 -6.78 -6.43 -11.17
CA PHE A 135 -7.42 -5.11 -11.33
C PHE A 135 -6.42 -4.01 -11.73
N GLY A 136 -5.17 -4.36 -12.06
CA GLY A 136 -4.14 -3.40 -12.47
C GLY A 136 -3.62 -2.49 -11.35
N ARG A 137 -4.03 -2.71 -10.10
CA ARG A 137 -3.70 -1.87 -8.93
C ARG A 137 -2.81 -2.58 -7.91
N GLY A 138 -2.13 -3.65 -8.32
CA GLY A 138 -1.30 -4.49 -7.47
C GLY A 138 -2.05 -5.69 -6.89
N ALA A 139 -1.29 -6.56 -6.25
CA ALA A 139 -1.76 -7.68 -5.45
C ALA A 139 -0.87 -7.81 -4.21
N GLY A 140 -1.24 -8.66 -3.27
CA GLY A 140 -0.40 -8.98 -2.12
C GLY A 140 -0.69 -10.36 -1.56
N VAL A 141 -0.18 -10.58 -0.36
CA VAL A 141 -0.24 -11.85 0.38
C VAL A 141 -1.05 -11.68 1.65
N ILE A 142 -1.91 -12.66 1.97
CA ILE A 142 -2.54 -12.77 3.28
C ILE A 142 -2.11 -14.10 3.92
N PRO A 143 -1.37 -14.07 5.04
CA PRO A 143 -1.06 -15.28 5.80
C PRO A 143 -2.31 -15.83 6.47
N ILE A 144 -2.56 -17.12 6.31
CA ILE A 144 -3.68 -17.85 6.93
C ILE A 144 -3.15 -19.13 7.56
N ASP A 145 -3.41 -19.31 8.85
CA ASP A 145 -3.04 -20.54 9.54
C ASP A 145 -3.95 -21.70 9.11
N VAL A 146 -3.34 -22.84 8.84
CA VAL A 146 -4.00 -24.07 8.39
C VAL A 146 -3.43 -25.28 9.12
N THR A 147 -4.26 -26.27 9.37
CA THR A 147 -3.81 -27.58 9.90
C THR A 147 -4.28 -28.68 8.97
N ALA A 148 -3.35 -29.39 8.34
CA ALA A 148 -3.65 -30.44 7.38
C ALA A 148 -3.42 -31.84 7.97
N SER A 149 -4.26 -32.81 7.61
CA SER A 149 -4.13 -34.20 8.04
C SER A 149 -3.12 -34.99 7.20
N ALA A 150 -2.74 -34.47 6.04
CA ALA A 150 -1.74 -35.00 5.13
C ALA A 150 -1.26 -33.88 4.19
N ALA A 151 -0.22 -34.14 3.41
CA ALA A 151 0.18 -33.20 2.38
C ALA A 151 -0.94 -33.05 1.32
N THR A 152 -1.36 -31.80 1.06
CA THR A 152 -2.52 -31.53 0.19
C THR A 152 -2.33 -30.21 -0.56
N PRO A 153 -2.75 -30.11 -1.83
CA PRO A 153 -2.84 -28.82 -2.50
C PRO A 153 -3.90 -27.94 -1.84
N VAL A 154 -3.68 -26.62 -1.87
CA VAL A 154 -4.66 -25.65 -1.40
C VAL A 154 -4.98 -24.67 -2.52
N TYR A 155 -6.27 -24.51 -2.77
CA TYR A 155 -6.85 -23.52 -3.65
C TYR A 155 -7.51 -22.42 -2.83
N ALA A 156 -7.45 -21.20 -3.33
CA ALA A 156 -8.19 -20.07 -2.78
C ALA A 156 -9.22 -19.56 -3.78
N ARG A 157 -10.28 -18.95 -3.27
CA ARG A 157 -11.17 -18.06 -4.02
C ARG A 157 -11.46 -16.81 -3.18
N LEU A 158 -11.94 -15.75 -3.82
CA LEU A 158 -12.39 -14.56 -3.11
C LEU A 158 -13.89 -14.36 -3.30
N ARG A 159 -14.60 -14.06 -2.21
CA ARG A 159 -15.99 -13.61 -2.22
C ARG A 159 -16.10 -12.16 -1.78
N ASP A 160 -16.96 -11.38 -2.41
CA ASP A 160 -17.24 -10.02 -1.95
C ASP A 160 -17.94 -10.05 -0.59
N ALA A 161 -17.49 -9.22 0.34
CA ALA A 161 -18.02 -9.21 1.70
C ALA A 161 -19.42 -8.60 1.81
N VAL A 162 -19.89 -7.87 0.79
CA VAL A 162 -21.21 -7.23 0.78
C VAL A 162 -22.21 -8.12 0.05
N THR A 163 -21.89 -8.58 -1.16
CA THR A 163 -22.83 -9.35 -1.98
C THR A 163 -22.74 -10.86 -1.78
N GLY A 164 -21.60 -11.36 -1.29
CA GLY A 164 -21.30 -12.79 -1.21
C GLY A 164 -20.84 -13.41 -2.54
N ASP A 165 -20.84 -12.64 -3.63
CA ASP A 165 -20.49 -13.14 -4.96
C ASP A 165 -19.00 -13.49 -5.06
N VAL A 166 -18.68 -14.51 -5.85
CA VAL A 166 -17.28 -14.85 -6.17
C VAL A 166 -16.71 -13.78 -7.10
N ILE A 167 -15.70 -13.07 -6.62
CA ILE A 167 -15.01 -11.98 -7.34
C ILE A 167 -13.66 -12.41 -7.93
N LYS A 168 -13.11 -13.52 -7.44
CA LYS A 168 -11.94 -14.18 -8.03
C LYS A 168 -12.18 -15.68 -7.96
N ALA A 169 -12.23 -16.32 -9.12
CA ALA A 169 -12.40 -17.76 -9.26
C ALA A 169 -11.21 -18.53 -8.66
N ALA A 170 -11.39 -19.83 -8.44
CA ALA A 170 -10.40 -20.68 -7.80
C ALA A 170 -9.02 -20.58 -8.47
N TRP A 171 -7.97 -20.38 -7.67
CA TRP A 171 -6.58 -20.52 -8.10
C TRP A 171 -5.80 -21.34 -7.08
N GLN A 172 -4.80 -22.09 -7.55
CA GLN A 172 -3.93 -22.85 -6.66
C GLN A 172 -2.96 -21.90 -5.96
N VAL A 173 -2.95 -21.95 -4.63
CA VAL A 173 -2.08 -21.12 -3.77
C VAL A 173 -0.76 -21.81 -3.51
N GLY A 174 -0.81 -23.12 -3.24
CA GLY A 174 0.37 -23.90 -2.90
C GLY A 174 0.01 -25.30 -2.42
N ASN A 175 0.96 -25.94 -1.73
CA ASN A 175 0.75 -27.20 -1.03
C ASN A 175 1.09 -26.99 0.44
N VAL A 176 0.34 -27.64 1.32
CA VAL A 176 0.62 -27.68 2.76
C VAL A 176 1.08 -29.08 3.13
N THR A 177 1.92 -29.19 4.16
CA THR A 177 2.33 -30.48 4.73
C THR A 177 1.41 -30.88 5.89
N GLU A 178 1.47 -32.15 6.29
CA GLU A 178 0.79 -32.61 7.51
C GLU A 178 1.17 -31.75 8.72
N GLY A 179 0.19 -31.41 9.56
CA GLY A 179 0.35 -30.58 10.74
C GLY A 179 -0.05 -29.12 10.55
N ALA A 180 0.25 -28.30 11.57
CA ALA A 180 -0.05 -26.87 11.58
C ALA A 180 1.01 -26.09 10.79
N SER A 181 0.57 -25.16 9.94
CA SER A 181 1.42 -24.26 9.17
C SER A 181 0.72 -22.94 8.88
N THR A 182 1.46 -21.92 8.48
CA THR A 182 0.91 -20.67 7.94
C THR A 182 1.05 -20.70 6.42
N LEU A 183 -0.07 -20.58 5.72
CA LEU A 183 -0.13 -20.50 4.26
C LEU A 183 -0.19 -19.05 3.82
N ASP A 184 0.80 -18.63 3.04
CA ASP A 184 0.83 -17.32 2.40
C ASP A 184 -0.07 -17.31 1.16
N VAL A 185 -1.30 -16.80 1.32
CA VAL A 185 -2.26 -16.71 0.21
C VAL A 185 -1.92 -15.52 -0.68
N ALA A 186 -1.04 -15.76 -1.65
CA ALA A 186 -0.59 -14.78 -2.63
C ALA A 186 -1.61 -14.54 -3.76
N GLY A 187 -1.46 -13.40 -4.43
CA GLY A 187 -2.26 -13.04 -5.60
C GLY A 187 -3.63 -12.45 -5.26
N ILE A 188 -3.84 -11.99 -4.02
CA ILE A 188 -5.05 -11.30 -3.63
C ILE A 188 -4.98 -9.88 -4.21
N PRO A 189 -5.89 -9.48 -5.11
CA PRO A 189 -5.76 -8.23 -5.83
C PRO A 189 -6.17 -7.05 -4.95
N ALA A 190 -5.45 -5.94 -5.10
CA ALA A 190 -5.83 -4.68 -4.48
C ALA A 190 -7.03 -4.05 -5.22
N ARG A 191 -8.08 -3.69 -4.48
CA ARG A 191 -9.31 -3.12 -5.03
C ARG A 191 -10.07 -2.30 -3.98
N ARG A 192 -11.12 -1.61 -4.42
CA ARG A 192 -12.17 -1.11 -3.51
C ARG A 192 -13.01 -2.28 -3.00
N GLY A 193 -13.48 -2.17 -1.76
CA GLY A 193 -14.33 -3.14 -1.09
C GLY A 193 -13.54 -4.18 -0.30
N ARG A 194 -14.26 -4.97 0.50
CA ARG A 194 -13.72 -6.04 1.34
C ARG A 194 -14.08 -7.39 0.75
N CYS A 195 -13.29 -8.41 1.04
CA CYS A 195 -13.52 -9.79 0.61
C CYS A 195 -13.32 -10.78 1.75
N TYR A 196 -13.95 -11.94 1.59
CA TYR A 196 -13.60 -13.16 2.32
C TYR A 196 -12.60 -13.97 1.49
N VAL A 197 -11.60 -14.54 2.16
CA VAL A 197 -10.70 -15.53 1.58
C VAL A 197 -11.22 -16.90 1.97
N ASP A 198 -11.62 -17.70 0.98
CA ASP A 198 -12.05 -19.08 1.20
C ASP A 198 -10.97 -20.03 0.68
N LEU A 199 -10.80 -21.18 1.34
CA LEU A 199 -9.82 -22.20 0.96
C LEU A 199 -10.49 -23.55 0.67
N ALA A 200 -9.91 -24.34 -0.23
CA ALA A 200 -10.33 -25.71 -0.53
C ALA A 200 -9.15 -26.62 -0.94
N ALA A 201 -9.29 -27.93 -0.76
CA ALA A 201 -8.28 -28.90 -1.21
C ALA A 201 -8.33 -29.14 -2.73
N GLU A 202 -9.46 -28.80 -3.36
CA GLU A 202 -9.67 -28.91 -4.80
C GLU A 202 -10.30 -27.63 -5.35
N ALA A 203 -10.06 -27.32 -6.64
CA ALA A 203 -10.60 -26.14 -7.30
C ALA A 203 -12.14 -26.09 -7.33
N GLY A 204 -12.80 -27.25 -7.20
CA GLY A 204 -14.26 -27.39 -7.16
C GLY A 204 -14.87 -27.26 -5.76
N GLY A 205 -14.06 -27.24 -4.69
CA GLY A 205 -14.50 -27.36 -3.31
C GLY A 205 -14.46 -28.81 -2.77
N PRO A 206 -15.06 -29.09 -1.59
CA PRO A 206 -15.84 -28.18 -0.78
C PRO A 206 -15.00 -27.01 -0.24
N TRP A 207 -15.62 -25.83 -0.12
CA TRP A 207 -14.97 -24.61 0.33
C TRP A 207 -15.12 -24.41 1.84
N GLN A 208 -14.00 -24.14 2.52
CA GLN A 208 -14.01 -23.55 3.85
C GLN A 208 -14.13 -22.03 3.71
N GLU A 209 -15.28 -21.52 4.10
CA GLU A 209 -15.59 -20.11 3.93
C GLU A 209 -14.92 -19.24 4.99
N GLY A 210 -14.29 -18.15 4.55
CA GLY A 210 -13.84 -17.10 5.44
C GLY A 210 -15.01 -16.34 6.04
N THR A 211 -14.90 -15.99 7.32
CA THR A 211 -15.94 -15.24 8.07
C THR A 211 -15.52 -13.84 8.45
N THR A 212 -14.22 -13.52 8.37
CA THR A 212 -13.69 -12.18 8.66
C THR A 212 -13.36 -11.45 7.37
N PRO A 213 -14.04 -10.33 7.06
CA PRO A 213 -13.80 -9.60 5.83
C PRO A 213 -12.52 -8.77 5.94
N VAL A 214 -11.71 -8.81 4.89
CA VAL A 214 -10.42 -8.11 4.80
C VAL A 214 -10.31 -7.37 3.49
N ALA A 215 -9.39 -6.42 3.41
CA ALA A 215 -9.10 -5.71 2.17
C ALA A 215 -7.61 -5.78 1.84
N MET A 216 -7.28 -5.71 0.56
CA MET A 216 -5.92 -5.56 0.04
C MET A 216 -5.81 -4.17 -0.58
N GLY A 217 -4.78 -3.41 -0.21
CA GLY A 217 -4.67 -2.02 -0.60
C GLY A 217 -3.39 -1.33 -0.16
N ALA A 218 -3.47 -0.02 0.03
CA ALA A 218 -2.34 0.82 0.39
C ALA A 218 -2.39 1.20 1.87
N ILE A 219 -1.26 1.13 2.57
CA ILE A 219 -1.15 1.56 3.97
C ILE A 219 -0.31 2.84 4.05
N ILE A 220 -0.83 3.82 4.76
CA ILE A 220 -0.12 5.03 5.16
C ILE A 220 0.26 4.86 6.62
N ALA A 221 1.55 4.97 6.93
CA ALA A 221 2.07 4.90 8.28
C ALA A 221 2.40 6.29 8.84
N GLY A 222 2.52 6.41 10.15
CA GLY A 222 3.07 7.61 10.76
C GLY A 222 3.61 7.42 12.17
N GLY A 223 4.36 8.42 12.63
CA GLY A 223 4.88 8.49 13.97
C GLY A 223 5.16 9.92 14.44
N GLY A 224 5.26 10.10 15.75
CA GLY A 224 5.65 11.39 16.33
C GLY A 224 5.07 11.66 17.71
N GLN A 225 4.85 12.94 18.03
CA GLN A 225 4.31 13.34 19.33
C GLN A 225 2.79 13.55 19.33
N SER A 226 2.23 14.27 20.31
CA SER A 226 0.78 14.40 20.55
C SER A 226 -0.04 14.84 19.33
N GLN A 227 0.48 15.69 18.44
CA GLN A 227 -0.23 16.06 17.20
C GLN A 227 -0.48 14.85 16.29
N MET A 228 0.39 13.84 16.30
CA MET A 228 0.13 12.58 15.61
C MET A 228 -0.89 11.72 16.33
N GLY A 229 -1.05 11.85 17.65
CA GLY A 229 -2.18 11.23 18.36
C GLY A 229 -3.50 11.81 17.88
N TYR A 230 -3.58 13.14 17.78
CA TYR A 230 -4.77 13.83 17.31
C TYR A 230 -5.04 13.69 15.79
N THR A 231 -4.28 12.86 15.06
CA THR A 231 -4.71 12.43 13.71
C THR A 231 -5.74 11.31 13.79
N ALA A 232 -5.62 10.45 14.79
CA ALA A 232 -6.49 9.30 15.01
C ALA A 232 -7.70 9.63 15.90
N TYR A 233 -7.63 10.71 16.69
CA TYR A 233 -8.65 11.03 17.68
C TYR A 233 -8.98 12.54 17.68
N ALA A 234 -10.21 12.84 18.08
CA ALA A 234 -10.74 14.19 18.10
C ALA A 234 -10.05 15.10 19.12
N ASN A 235 -9.98 16.38 18.79
CA ASN A 235 -9.66 17.45 19.72
C ASN A 235 -10.53 18.67 19.44
N GLY A 236 -11.16 19.19 20.50
CA GLY A 236 -12.14 20.26 20.42
C GLY A 236 -13.47 19.83 19.78
N ALA A 237 -14.31 20.84 19.47
CA ALA A 237 -15.64 20.63 18.91
C ALA A 237 -15.60 20.25 17.41
N GLY A 238 -16.65 19.56 16.98
CA GLY A 238 -16.84 19.07 15.62
C GLY A 238 -16.79 17.55 15.53
N THR A 239 -17.50 17.00 14.56
CA THR A 239 -17.55 15.57 14.25
C THR A 239 -17.17 15.33 12.78
N LEU A 240 -16.79 14.12 12.42
CA LEU A 240 -16.56 13.70 11.03
C LEU A 240 -17.77 14.08 10.17
N ALA A 241 -18.98 13.75 10.60
CA ALA A 241 -20.21 14.06 9.87
C ALA A 241 -20.41 15.57 9.71
N SER A 242 -20.14 16.37 10.74
CA SER A 242 -20.27 17.84 10.68
C SER A 242 -19.31 18.50 9.69
N LEU A 243 -18.20 17.82 9.36
CA LEU A 243 -17.18 18.26 8.39
C LEU A 243 -17.40 17.67 6.99
N GLY A 244 -18.48 16.91 6.79
CA GLY A 244 -18.78 16.24 5.52
C GLY A 244 -17.87 15.05 5.21
N ILE A 245 -17.23 14.48 6.24
CA ILE A 245 -16.33 13.34 6.09
C ILE A 245 -17.16 12.05 6.11
N THR A 246 -17.02 11.22 5.08
CA THR A 246 -17.64 9.89 4.99
C THR A 246 -16.55 8.85 4.85
N VAL A 247 -16.36 8.06 5.92
CA VAL A 247 -15.32 7.05 5.99
C VAL A 247 -15.72 5.83 5.15
N PRO A 248 -14.90 5.42 4.17
CA PRO A 248 -15.18 4.24 3.35
C PRO A 248 -15.34 2.95 4.18
N ASP A 249 -16.17 2.01 3.70
CA ASP A 249 -16.35 0.68 4.33
C ASP A 249 -15.09 -0.20 4.30
N ASP A 250 -14.17 0.12 3.41
CA ASP A 250 -12.86 -0.50 3.22
C ASP A 250 -11.71 0.35 3.76
N GLY A 251 -12.00 1.42 4.50
CA GLY A 251 -11.00 2.24 5.18
C GLY A 251 -10.83 1.82 6.65
N PHE A 252 -9.60 1.46 7.04
CA PHE A 252 -9.30 1.04 8.41
C PHE A 252 -8.11 1.82 9.00
N ILE A 253 -8.07 1.91 10.32
CA ILE A 253 -6.99 2.49 11.09
C ILE A 253 -6.54 1.54 12.20
N SER A 254 -5.26 1.54 12.52
CA SER A 254 -4.72 0.98 13.76
C SER A 254 -3.72 1.94 14.35
N TRP A 255 -4.08 2.61 15.44
CA TRP A 255 -3.23 3.66 16.01
C TRP A 255 -3.06 3.49 17.51
N HIS A 256 -1.81 3.41 17.96
CA HIS A 256 -1.48 3.40 19.36
C HIS A 256 -0.98 4.79 19.79
N ALA A 257 -1.74 5.48 20.64
CA ALA A 257 -1.35 6.78 21.17
C ALA A 257 -1.22 6.72 22.70
N ARG A 258 -0.26 7.46 23.23
CA ARG A 258 -0.08 7.63 24.67
C ARG A 258 0.09 9.10 25.00
N ASP A 259 -0.84 9.68 25.74
CA ASP A 259 -0.64 11.03 26.28
C ASP A 259 -0.39 10.97 27.79
N SER A 260 0.60 11.71 28.26
CA SER A 260 0.88 11.86 29.69
C SER A 260 -0.04 12.88 30.37
N ALA A 261 -0.73 13.75 29.60
CA ALA A 261 -1.58 14.80 30.15
C ALA A 261 -3.02 14.36 30.47
N ASP A 262 -3.60 13.47 29.67
CA ASP A 262 -5.04 13.19 29.72
C ASP A 262 -5.46 11.87 30.39
N ALA A 263 -4.51 11.12 30.98
CA ALA A 263 -4.77 9.85 31.68
C ALA A 263 -5.58 8.79 30.89
N GLN A 264 -5.82 9.02 29.60
CA GLN A 264 -6.32 8.01 28.70
C GLN A 264 -5.12 7.38 27.99
N ASP A 265 -4.70 6.19 28.44
CA ASP A 265 -4.00 5.25 27.56
C ASP A 265 -5.03 4.87 26.48
N TRP A 266 -4.91 5.47 25.28
CA TRP A 266 -5.78 5.18 24.16
C TRP A 266 -5.45 3.75 23.71
N THR A 267 -6.36 2.83 24.07
CA THR A 267 -6.10 1.40 24.18
C THR A 267 -5.64 0.80 22.84
N ASP A 268 -4.68 -0.11 22.98
CA ASP A 268 -4.05 -1.08 22.08
C ASP A 268 -4.34 -0.86 20.59
N GLY A 269 -3.30 -0.46 19.84
CA GLY A 269 -3.32 -0.27 18.38
C GLY A 269 -3.85 -1.50 17.65
N THR A 270 -5.18 -1.55 17.57
CA THR A 270 -6.04 -2.59 17.03
C THR A 270 -6.78 -2.01 15.85
N TRP A 271 -7.04 -2.85 14.86
CA TRP A 271 -7.71 -2.41 13.65
C TRP A 271 -9.17 -2.05 13.92
N GLY A 272 -9.55 -0.84 13.51
CA GLY A 272 -10.91 -0.31 13.60
C GLY A 272 -11.21 0.66 12.47
N ARG A 273 -12.40 1.26 12.51
CA ARG A 273 -12.84 2.28 11.54
C ARG A 273 -13.00 3.61 12.25
N PRO A 274 -12.60 4.74 11.61
CA PRO A 274 -12.96 6.03 12.15
C PRO A 274 -14.48 6.26 12.12
N ALA A 275 -15.02 6.77 13.22
CA ALA A 275 -16.44 7.08 13.39
C ALA A 275 -16.62 8.13 14.48
N ASP A 276 -17.75 8.85 14.47
CA ASP A 276 -18.04 9.91 15.45
C ASP A 276 -18.19 9.38 16.88
N ASP A 277 -18.71 8.16 17.01
CA ASP A 277 -18.97 7.44 18.26
C ASP A 277 -18.04 6.23 18.46
N GLY A 278 -16.99 6.12 17.64
CA GLY A 278 -16.04 5.00 17.67
C GLY A 278 -14.78 5.25 18.50
N GLN A 279 -13.86 4.28 18.49
CA GLN A 279 -12.53 4.41 19.10
C GLN A 279 -11.70 5.51 18.43
N TYR A 280 -11.80 5.62 17.11
CA TYR A 280 -11.02 6.55 16.31
C TYR A 280 -11.89 7.70 15.81
N THR A 281 -11.79 8.85 16.45
CA THR A 281 -12.69 10.01 16.22
C THR A 281 -12.01 11.16 15.46
N GLY A 282 -10.76 10.99 15.07
CA GLY A 282 -9.96 12.04 14.42
C GLY A 282 -10.37 12.31 12.97
N SER A 283 -10.69 13.56 12.68
CA SER A 283 -10.99 14.05 11.32
C SER A 283 -9.87 13.84 10.31
N PHE A 284 -8.61 13.85 10.74
CA PHE A 284 -7.50 13.54 9.84
C PHE A 284 -7.64 12.12 9.30
N ALA A 285 -7.77 11.11 10.18
CA ALA A 285 -7.90 9.72 9.79
C ALA A 285 -9.11 9.50 8.87
N GLY A 286 -10.27 10.07 9.24
CA GLY A 286 -11.45 9.98 8.39
C GLY A 286 -11.25 10.59 7.00
N GLN A 287 -10.68 11.80 6.93
CA GLN A 287 -10.47 12.52 5.67
C GLN A 287 -9.40 11.86 4.80
N ILE A 288 -8.26 11.42 5.36
CA ILE A 288 -7.19 10.81 4.56
C ILE A 288 -7.64 9.47 3.98
N LEU A 289 -8.39 8.67 4.75
CA LEU A 289 -8.98 7.43 4.26
C LEU A 289 -9.98 7.73 3.15
N GLN A 290 -10.89 8.69 3.32
CA GLN A 290 -11.83 9.08 2.27
C GLN A 290 -11.11 9.49 0.98
N ASP A 291 -10.15 10.40 1.07
CA ASP A 291 -9.50 10.98 -0.10
C ASP A 291 -8.58 9.99 -0.82
N MET A 292 -7.75 9.26 -0.08
CA MET A 292 -6.77 8.34 -0.68
C MET A 292 -7.43 7.08 -1.22
N THR A 293 -8.50 6.60 -0.60
CA THR A 293 -9.24 5.44 -1.13
C THR A 293 -9.95 5.79 -2.45
N VAL A 294 -10.35 7.05 -2.64
CA VAL A 294 -10.85 7.54 -3.94
C VAL A 294 -9.71 7.71 -4.94
N ALA A 295 -8.63 8.38 -4.55
CA ALA A 295 -7.53 8.70 -5.45
C ALA A 295 -6.79 7.45 -5.97
N LEU A 296 -6.56 6.45 -5.11
CA LEU A 296 -5.84 5.24 -5.47
C LEU A 296 -6.77 4.15 -6.04
N GLY A 297 -8.08 4.24 -5.76
CA GLY A 297 -9.04 3.22 -6.15
C GLY A 297 -8.83 1.86 -5.45
N VAL A 298 -8.15 1.84 -4.31
CA VAL A 298 -7.97 0.64 -3.48
C VAL A 298 -8.36 0.98 -2.04
N ALA A 299 -8.63 -0.03 -1.23
CA ALA A 299 -8.73 0.13 0.22
C ALA A 299 -7.49 0.84 0.79
N VAL A 300 -7.68 1.68 1.82
CA VAL A 300 -6.57 2.38 2.47
C VAL A 300 -6.56 2.09 3.96
N GLY A 301 -5.38 1.75 4.48
CA GLY A 301 -5.10 1.63 5.91
C GLY A 301 -4.33 2.85 6.41
N TYR A 302 -4.58 3.25 7.66
CA TYR A 302 -3.74 4.22 8.37
C TYR A 302 -3.20 3.60 9.66
N VAL A 303 -1.88 3.57 9.85
CA VAL A 303 -1.27 2.92 11.01
C VAL A 303 -0.23 3.79 11.67
N GLY A 304 0.02 3.59 12.96
CA GLY A 304 1.16 4.23 13.58
C GLY A 304 1.13 4.32 15.09
N TYR A 305 2.09 5.08 15.59
CA TYR A 305 2.29 5.29 17.01
C TYR A 305 2.64 6.73 17.31
N SER A 306 2.09 7.27 18.39
CA SER A 306 2.44 8.60 18.87
C SER A 306 2.51 8.68 20.38
N ARG A 307 3.37 9.55 20.89
CA ARG A 307 3.40 9.83 22.34
C ARG A 307 3.47 11.31 22.66
N GLY A 308 2.54 11.80 23.46
CA GLY A 308 2.50 13.18 23.94
C GLY A 308 3.74 13.54 24.76
N THR A 309 4.14 14.81 24.70
CA THR A 309 5.27 15.38 25.46
C THR A 309 6.61 14.65 25.25
N THR A 310 6.84 14.13 24.05
CA THR A 310 8.12 13.47 23.70
C THR A 310 9.00 14.33 22.81
N LYS A 311 10.30 14.13 22.95
CA LYS A 311 11.34 14.60 22.04
C LYS A 311 11.63 13.56 20.97
N ALA A 312 12.31 13.96 19.90
CA ALA A 312 12.85 13.01 18.92
C ALA A 312 13.77 11.96 19.58
N SER A 313 14.55 12.35 20.60
CA SER A 313 15.46 11.44 21.31
C SER A 313 14.76 10.35 22.14
N ASP A 314 13.48 10.52 22.48
CA ASP A 314 12.73 9.50 23.21
C ASP A 314 12.43 8.28 22.33
N PHE A 315 12.55 8.42 21.01
CA PHE A 315 12.43 7.36 20.01
C PHE A 315 13.78 6.72 19.63
N ALA A 316 14.82 6.94 20.43
CA ALA A 316 16.13 6.31 20.20
C ALA A 316 16.04 4.78 20.12
N ALA A 317 16.98 4.16 19.40
CA ALA A 317 17.08 2.71 19.29
C ALA A 317 16.96 1.98 20.65
N GLY A 318 16.08 0.97 20.70
CA GLY A 318 15.80 0.18 21.90
C GLY A 318 14.87 0.83 22.93
N SER A 319 14.44 2.09 22.72
CA SER A 319 13.47 2.73 23.61
C SER A 319 12.08 2.09 23.52
N ALA A 320 11.28 2.25 24.57
CA ALA A 320 9.92 1.73 24.58
C ALA A 320 9.02 2.38 23.51
N ASP A 321 9.22 3.66 23.22
CA ASP A 321 8.47 4.38 22.18
C ASP A 321 8.84 3.90 20.78
N ARG A 322 10.13 3.66 20.57
CA ARG A 322 10.66 3.08 19.35
C ARG A 322 10.10 1.68 19.09
N ASN A 323 10.17 0.80 20.07
CA ASN A 323 9.69 -0.58 19.95
C ASN A 323 8.17 -0.64 19.69
N ARG A 324 7.39 0.30 20.25
CA ARG A 324 5.93 0.37 19.99
C ARG A 324 5.61 0.87 18.59
N LEU A 325 6.35 1.87 18.09
CA LEU A 325 6.24 2.29 16.69
C LEU A 325 6.53 1.11 15.76
N HIS A 326 7.66 0.44 15.96
CA HIS A 326 8.05 -0.73 15.17
C HIS A 326 7.02 -1.84 15.24
N ALA A 327 6.49 -2.18 16.42
CA ALA A 327 5.44 -3.20 16.55
C ALA A 327 4.17 -2.87 15.75
N GLN A 328 3.77 -1.59 15.65
CA GLN A 328 2.63 -1.19 14.82
C GLN A 328 2.94 -1.32 13.32
N LEU A 329 4.17 -1.00 12.89
CA LEU A 329 4.61 -1.15 11.50
C LEU A 329 4.73 -2.64 11.11
N ASP A 330 5.32 -3.46 11.99
CA ASP A 330 5.46 -4.92 11.79
C ASP A 330 4.10 -5.60 11.73
N MET A 331 3.15 -5.18 12.57
CA MET A 331 1.77 -5.67 12.50
C MET A 331 1.13 -5.34 11.14
N ALA A 332 1.39 -4.16 10.58
CA ALA A 332 0.89 -3.78 9.26
C ALA A 332 1.59 -4.55 8.12
N GLY A 333 2.84 -4.98 8.32
CA GLY A 333 3.65 -5.74 7.36
C GLY A 333 4.26 -4.88 6.24
N GLY A 334 3.65 -3.75 5.90
CA GLY A 334 4.24 -2.75 5.03
C GLY A 334 3.41 -1.48 4.89
N PHE A 335 3.98 -0.48 4.25
CA PHE A 335 3.36 0.82 3.99
C PHE A 335 3.96 1.50 2.74
N GLU A 336 3.14 2.31 2.07
CA GLU A 336 3.52 3.11 0.89
C GLU A 336 4.00 4.52 1.25
N ALA A 337 3.72 4.97 2.47
CA ALA A 337 4.19 6.25 2.96
C ALA A 337 4.34 6.29 4.47
N PHE A 338 5.22 7.17 4.94
CA PHE A 338 5.44 7.44 6.35
C PHE A 338 5.39 8.94 6.64
N LEU A 339 4.56 9.33 7.60
CA LEU A 339 4.38 10.69 8.07
C LEU A 339 5.03 10.88 9.45
N TRP A 340 6.00 11.79 9.55
CA TRP A 340 6.66 12.14 10.80
C TRP A 340 6.33 13.57 11.24
N VAL A 341 5.69 13.73 12.41
CA VAL A 341 5.46 15.06 13.01
C VAL A 341 5.99 15.09 14.43
N GLN A 342 7.14 15.75 14.60
CA GLN A 342 7.88 15.81 15.86
C GLN A 342 8.57 17.16 16.05
N GLY A 343 8.97 17.46 17.29
CA GLY A 343 9.84 18.60 17.62
C GLY A 343 9.22 19.65 18.54
N GLY A 344 7.99 19.46 19.00
CA GLY A 344 7.29 20.38 19.91
C GLY A 344 7.99 20.49 21.25
N THR A 345 8.26 19.33 21.85
CA THR A 345 8.99 19.22 23.10
C THR A 345 10.47 19.61 22.93
N ASP A 346 11.04 19.34 21.76
CA ASP A 346 12.40 19.77 21.42
C ASP A 346 12.51 21.29 21.34
N MET A 347 11.52 21.95 20.74
CA MET A 347 11.43 23.42 20.68
C MET A 347 11.31 24.03 22.08
N SER A 348 10.43 23.50 22.94
CA SER A 348 10.24 24.03 24.29
C SER A 348 11.48 23.84 25.17
N SER A 349 12.23 22.76 24.92
CA SER A 349 13.46 22.42 25.64
C SER A 349 14.73 23.02 25.06
N SER A 350 14.64 23.83 24.00
CA SER A 350 15.80 24.38 23.29
C SER A 350 16.79 23.30 22.79
N THR A 351 16.30 22.14 22.35
CA THR A 351 17.15 21.09 21.78
C THR A 351 17.92 21.66 20.57
N PRO A 352 19.25 21.45 20.47
CA PRO A 352 20.01 21.90 19.30
C PRO A 352 19.49 21.25 18.00
N PRO A 353 19.36 22.00 16.90
CA PRO A 353 18.88 21.47 15.61
C PRO A 353 19.63 20.24 15.13
N ALA A 354 20.95 20.21 15.27
CA ALA A 354 21.77 19.06 14.88
C ALA A 354 21.42 17.80 15.68
N THR A 355 21.19 17.94 16.99
CA THR A 355 20.78 16.84 17.87
C THR A 355 19.41 16.31 17.48
N PHE A 356 18.45 17.20 17.22
CA PHE A 356 17.13 16.81 16.75
C PHE A 356 17.18 16.09 15.38
N LYS A 357 17.95 16.61 14.43
CA LYS A 357 18.12 15.98 13.10
C LYS A 357 18.72 14.59 13.24
N ALA A 358 19.77 14.43 14.04
CA ALA A 358 20.39 13.13 14.27
C ALA A 358 19.41 12.11 14.87
N ALA A 359 18.65 12.51 15.90
CA ALA A 359 17.66 11.63 16.51
C ALA A 359 16.51 11.29 15.54
N THR A 360 16.02 12.26 14.76
CA THR A 360 14.99 12.00 13.76
C THR A 360 15.51 11.13 12.62
N GLN A 361 16.73 11.35 12.15
CA GLN A 361 17.38 10.52 11.14
C GLN A 361 17.48 9.06 11.61
N ASP A 362 17.97 8.84 12.84
CA ASP A 362 18.00 7.51 13.45
C ASP A 362 16.61 6.87 13.42
N VAL A 363 15.56 7.65 13.74
CA VAL A 363 14.17 7.20 13.64
C VAL A 363 13.86 6.68 12.24
N LEU A 364 14.09 7.51 11.23
CA LEU A 364 13.70 7.26 9.85
C LEU A 364 14.52 6.14 9.20
N ASP A 365 15.79 6.00 9.55
CA ASP A 365 16.69 4.97 9.01
C ASP A 365 16.29 3.54 9.39
N SER A 366 15.56 3.36 10.49
CA SER A 366 15.04 2.03 10.85
C SER A 366 13.83 1.57 10.05
N LEU A 367 13.09 2.52 9.45
CA LEU A 367 11.77 2.25 8.88
C LEU A 367 11.78 1.16 7.79
N PRO A 368 12.79 1.09 6.89
CA PRO A 368 12.85 0.02 5.89
C PRO A 368 12.85 -1.39 6.47
N ALA A 369 13.44 -1.60 7.65
CA ALA A 369 13.47 -2.92 8.31
C ALA A 369 12.10 -3.35 8.84
N HIS A 370 11.20 -2.38 9.07
CA HIS A 370 9.83 -2.59 9.56
C HIS A 370 8.79 -2.34 8.46
N ASN A 371 9.21 -2.38 7.20
CA ASN A 371 8.37 -2.27 6.02
C ASN A 371 8.55 -3.52 5.15
N ALA A 372 8.31 -4.72 5.71
CA ALA A 372 8.73 -5.99 5.11
C ALA A 372 8.36 -6.15 3.62
N ILE A 373 7.20 -5.65 3.20
CA ILE A 373 6.71 -5.75 1.82
C ILE A 373 7.38 -4.74 0.87
N ARG A 374 7.60 -3.50 1.31
CA ARG A 374 8.06 -2.40 0.42
C ARG A 374 9.50 -1.96 0.68
N GLY A 375 10.11 -2.37 1.79
CA GLY A 375 11.45 -1.95 2.22
C GLY A 375 11.58 -0.42 2.25
N SER A 376 12.57 0.10 1.52
CA SER A 376 12.78 1.55 1.37
C SER A 376 11.85 2.22 0.34
N ASN A 377 10.99 1.47 -0.35
CA ASN A 377 10.08 2.01 -1.37
C ASN A 377 8.81 2.60 -0.73
N PHE A 378 8.97 3.75 -0.07
CA PHE A 378 7.86 4.51 0.50
C PHE A 378 8.11 6.01 0.39
N ARG A 379 7.04 6.80 0.39
CA ARG A 379 7.11 8.26 0.42
C ARG A 379 7.29 8.75 1.85
N LEU A 380 8.27 9.62 2.08
CA LEU A 380 8.50 10.24 3.39
C LEU A 380 7.92 11.66 3.41
N ILE A 381 7.12 11.97 4.43
CA ILE A 381 6.59 13.32 4.69
C ILE A 381 6.97 13.72 6.11
N GLY A 382 7.55 14.91 6.25
CA GLY A 382 7.95 15.45 7.55
C GLY A 382 7.36 16.83 7.81
N SER A 383 6.99 17.08 9.05
CA SER A 383 6.70 18.43 9.53
C SER A 383 7.24 18.59 10.95
N ALA A 384 7.65 19.81 11.28
CA ALA A 384 7.76 20.17 12.69
C ALA A 384 6.34 20.28 13.26
N THR A 385 6.20 20.14 14.57
CA THR A 385 4.88 20.21 15.19
C THR A 385 4.20 21.55 14.94
N PHE A 386 2.87 21.54 14.95
CA PHE A 386 2.04 22.70 14.65
C PHE A 386 2.14 23.80 15.72
N THR A 387 2.80 23.49 16.84
CA THR A 387 2.88 24.35 18.01
C THR A 387 3.32 25.77 17.67
N ARG A 388 2.57 26.71 18.24
CA ARG A 388 2.88 28.14 18.28
C ARG A 388 3.43 28.55 19.64
N THR A 389 3.46 27.63 20.60
CA THR A 389 3.99 27.85 21.95
C THR A 389 5.41 27.29 22.04
N SER A 390 6.42 28.17 22.09
CA SER A 390 7.80 27.79 22.40
C SER A 390 8.40 28.77 23.41
N SER A 391 9.50 28.36 24.04
CA SER A 391 10.25 29.21 24.98
C SER A 391 10.83 30.45 24.30
N THR A 392 11.21 30.31 23.02
CA THR A 392 11.56 31.43 22.13
C THR A 392 11.18 31.15 20.68
N THR A 393 10.77 32.20 19.99
CA THR A 393 10.58 32.27 18.55
C THR A 393 11.69 31.61 17.71
N VAL A 394 12.93 31.84 18.09
CA VAL A 394 14.13 31.37 17.38
C VAL A 394 14.18 29.84 17.38
N ASN A 395 13.82 29.22 18.51
CA ASN A 395 13.76 27.77 18.62
C ASN A 395 12.73 27.16 17.67
N SER A 396 11.58 27.82 17.48
CA SER A 396 10.56 27.33 16.54
C SER A 396 11.02 27.31 15.10
N ASN A 397 11.70 28.37 14.65
CA ASN A 397 12.26 28.41 13.30
C ASN A 397 13.40 27.43 13.11
N ASN A 398 14.29 27.36 14.09
CA ASN A 398 15.39 26.43 14.05
C ASN A 398 14.91 24.99 13.90
N MET A 399 13.81 24.62 14.58
CA MET A 399 13.25 23.28 14.47
C MET A 399 12.54 23.05 13.14
N ARG A 400 11.73 24.01 12.67
CA ARG A 400 11.04 23.89 11.38
C ARG A 400 12.04 23.81 10.22
N ARG A 401 13.10 24.64 10.25
CA ARG A 401 14.25 24.57 9.33
C ARG A 401 14.94 23.21 9.42
N ALA A 402 15.19 22.70 10.62
CA ALA A 402 15.82 21.39 10.81
C ALA A 402 15.04 20.25 10.15
N VAL A 403 13.70 20.25 10.29
CA VAL A 403 12.86 19.27 9.61
C VAL A 403 12.89 19.45 8.09
N GLN A 404 12.80 20.70 7.59
CA GLN A 404 12.86 20.95 6.15
C GLN A 404 14.18 20.46 5.54
N GLU A 405 15.31 20.85 6.13
CA GLU A 405 16.65 20.41 5.71
C GLU A 405 16.77 18.88 5.71
N LEU A 406 16.28 18.22 6.77
CA LEU A 406 16.33 16.76 6.88
C LEU A 406 15.46 16.07 5.82
N MET A 407 14.24 16.56 5.59
CA MET A 407 13.38 16.00 4.54
C MET A 407 14.01 16.18 3.17
N THR A 408 14.56 17.35 2.85
CA THR A 408 15.30 17.58 1.61
C THR A 408 16.48 16.62 1.47
N GLN A 409 17.28 16.44 2.54
CA GLN A 409 18.41 15.52 2.56
C GLN A 409 17.99 14.07 2.28
N LEU A 410 16.82 13.65 2.75
CA LEU A 410 16.30 12.28 2.60
C LEU A 410 15.44 12.08 1.35
N GLY A 411 15.29 13.10 0.49
CA GLY A 411 14.36 13.05 -0.64
C GLY A 411 12.88 12.97 -0.23
N GLY A 412 12.57 13.33 1.01
CA GLY A 412 11.21 13.45 1.54
C GLY A 412 10.58 14.81 1.25
N THR A 413 9.29 14.94 1.57
CA THR A 413 8.54 16.19 1.43
C THR A 413 8.40 16.88 2.77
N TYR A 414 8.88 18.12 2.85
CA TYR A 414 8.55 19.01 3.96
C TYR A 414 7.16 19.62 3.75
N MET A 415 6.33 19.53 4.77
CA MET A 415 4.99 20.08 4.77
C MET A 415 4.88 21.15 5.87
N ASP A 416 4.59 22.39 5.47
CA ASP A 416 4.30 23.47 6.41
C ASP A 416 2.88 23.30 6.98
N THR A 417 2.72 23.64 8.25
CA THR A 417 1.54 23.37 9.07
C THR A 417 1.04 24.59 9.82
N ARG A 418 1.55 25.79 9.49
CA ARG A 418 1.14 27.03 10.18
C ARG A 418 -0.29 27.46 9.87
N ASP A 419 -0.89 26.94 8.80
CA ASP A 419 -2.30 27.13 8.47
C ASP A 419 -3.23 26.12 9.15
N ILE A 420 -2.70 25.16 9.90
CA ILE A 420 -3.51 24.22 10.67
C ILE A 420 -4.21 24.97 11.82
N ILE A 421 -5.50 24.71 11.96
CA ILE A 421 -6.37 25.35 12.96
C ILE A 421 -6.18 24.62 14.29
N LEU A 422 -5.72 25.34 15.33
CA LEU A 422 -5.38 24.78 16.64
C LEU A 422 -6.42 25.16 17.71
N THR A 423 -6.59 24.33 18.74
CA THR A 423 -7.51 24.60 19.87
C THR A 423 -6.83 25.34 21.02
N ASP A 424 -5.59 24.99 21.33
CA ASP A 424 -4.81 25.47 22.49
C ASP A 424 -3.46 26.09 22.07
N GLY A 425 -3.29 26.32 20.76
CA GLY A 425 -2.03 26.78 20.18
C GLY A 425 -0.98 25.68 19.97
N ILE A 426 -1.30 24.42 20.28
CA ILE A 426 -0.42 23.25 20.16
C ILE A 426 -1.05 22.17 19.29
N HIS A 427 -2.29 21.81 19.58
CA HIS A 427 -3.00 20.67 19.01
C HIS A 427 -4.07 21.12 18.01
N GLN A 428 -4.16 20.41 16.90
CA GLN A 428 -5.14 20.68 15.87
C GLN A 428 -6.57 20.43 16.37
N SER A 429 -7.49 21.31 15.97
CA SER A 429 -8.93 21.07 16.06
C SER A 429 -9.39 20.05 15.01
N GLN A 430 -10.65 19.63 15.04
CA GLN A 430 -11.23 18.81 13.98
C GLN A 430 -11.18 19.48 12.59
N ALA A 431 -11.44 20.78 12.49
CA ALA A 431 -11.25 21.50 11.22
C ALA A 431 -9.76 21.53 10.79
N GLY A 432 -8.85 21.61 11.76
CA GLY A 432 -7.41 21.52 11.55
C GLY A 432 -6.96 20.14 11.08
N GLY A 433 -7.49 19.06 11.65
CA GLY A 433 -7.21 17.68 11.25
C GLY A 433 -7.66 17.39 9.81
N GLN A 434 -8.85 17.84 9.43
CA GLN A 434 -9.31 17.77 8.04
C GLN A 434 -8.36 18.51 7.08
N ARG A 435 -7.96 19.74 7.43
CA ARG A 435 -7.01 20.52 6.63
C ARG A 435 -5.67 19.80 6.51
N PHE A 436 -5.15 19.28 7.62
CA PHE A 436 -3.90 18.52 7.66
C PHE A 436 -3.95 17.29 6.72
N ALA A 437 -5.03 16.50 6.76
CA ALA A 437 -5.19 15.35 5.85
C ALA A 437 -5.15 15.77 4.37
N ARG A 438 -5.72 16.92 4.01
CA ARG A 438 -5.65 17.44 2.63
C ARG A 438 -4.24 17.89 2.23
N HIS A 439 -3.41 18.38 3.15
CA HIS A 439 -2.00 18.64 2.85
C HIS A 439 -1.23 17.34 2.66
N VAL A 440 -1.45 16.34 3.52
CA VAL A 440 -0.79 15.02 3.40
C VAL A 440 -1.20 14.33 2.12
N ARG A 441 -2.49 14.30 1.76
CA ARG A 441 -2.98 13.82 0.46
C ARG A 441 -2.20 14.46 -0.68
N ARG A 442 -2.01 15.78 -0.62
CA ARG A 442 -1.29 16.52 -1.66
C ARG A 442 0.19 16.13 -1.74
N ALA A 443 0.84 15.99 -0.60
CA ALA A 443 2.23 15.54 -0.54
C ALA A 443 2.37 14.10 -1.08
N LEU A 444 1.41 13.24 -0.76
CA LEU A 444 1.41 11.84 -1.21
C LEU A 444 1.20 11.72 -2.71
N LEU A 445 0.24 12.42 -3.31
CA LEU A 445 0.00 12.32 -4.75
C LEU A 445 0.98 13.15 -5.59
N GLN A 446 1.99 13.76 -4.95
CA GLN A 446 2.98 14.65 -5.56
C GLN A 446 2.34 15.86 -6.29
N ASP A 447 1.10 16.19 -5.95
CA ASP A 447 0.44 17.47 -6.25
C ASP A 447 0.77 18.53 -5.17
N TRP A 448 1.86 18.33 -4.42
CA TRP A 448 2.42 19.31 -3.48
C TRP A 448 3.59 20.05 -4.09
N HIS A 449 3.29 21.22 -4.65
CA HIS A 449 4.27 22.24 -4.99
C HIS A 449 3.75 23.56 -4.41
N PRO A 450 4.05 23.81 -3.13
CA PRO A 450 3.65 25.03 -2.46
C PRO A 450 4.33 26.23 -3.12
N PRO A 451 3.74 27.44 -3.09
CA PRO A 451 4.44 28.62 -3.56
C PRO A 451 5.80 28.78 -2.87
N VAL A 452 6.89 28.84 -3.62
CA VAL A 452 8.24 29.00 -3.07
C VAL A 452 8.75 30.40 -3.39
N PRO A 453 8.99 31.27 -2.40
CA PRO A 453 9.65 32.55 -2.64
C PRO A 453 11.06 32.33 -3.22
N VAL A 454 11.32 32.79 -4.45
CA VAL A 454 12.60 32.56 -5.15
C VAL A 454 13.45 33.81 -5.31
N SER A 455 12.82 34.99 -5.40
CA SER A 455 13.54 36.25 -5.51
C SER A 455 12.73 37.40 -4.95
N ALA A 456 13.41 38.49 -4.61
CA ALA A 456 12.79 39.75 -4.23
C ALA A 456 13.52 40.91 -4.93
N THR A 457 12.76 41.92 -5.38
CA THR A 457 13.30 43.16 -5.95
C THR A 457 12.63 44.36 -5.31
N LYS A 458 13.33 45.51 -5.28
CA LYS A 458 12.82 46.75 -4.70
C LYS A 458 12.82 47.90 -5.71
N ALA A 459 11.73 48.68 -5.72
CA ALA A 459 11.61 49.96 -6.40
C ALA A 459 10.90 50.97 -5.48
N GLY A 460 11.64 51.95 -4.96
CA GLY A 460 11.16 52.85 -3.92
C GLY A 460 10.65 52.09 -2.69
N ALA A 461 9.40 52.35 -2.29
CA ALA A 461 8.70 51.66 -1.19
C ALA A 461 8.06 50.31 -1.59
N VAL A 462 8.15 49.90 -2.86
CA VAL A 462 7.51 48.68 -3.36
C VAL A 462 8.53 47.56 -3.49
N ILE A 463 8.21 46.42 -2.89
CA ILE A 463 8.97 45.18 -2.99
C ILE A 463 8.13 44.17 -3.75
N THR A 464 8.74 43.52 -4.74
CA THR A 464 8.10 42.41 -5.47
C THR A 464 8.85 41.13 -5.17
N VAL A 465 8.17 40.18 -4.55
CA VAL A 465 8.66 38.82 -4.31
C VAL A 465 8.09 37.92 -5.40
N ALA A 466 8.95 37.32 -6.21
CA ALA A 466 8.54 36.31 -7.15
C ALA A 466 8.48 34.96 -6.44
N CYS A 467 7.40 34.22 -6.67
CA CYS A 467 7.23 32.86 -6.19
C CYS A 467 7.26 31.88 -7.36
N ASP A 468 7.97 30.78 -7.19
CA ASP A 468 7.78 29.58 -8.00
C ASP A 468 6.43 28.94 -7.62
N LEU A 469 5.65 28.56 -8.62
CA LEU A 469 4.29 28.05 -8.49
C LEU A 469 4.10 26.84 -9.42
N SER A 470 3.13 25.98 -9.11
CA SER A 470 2.72 24.96 -10.07
C SER A 470 2.11 25.57 -11.32
N ASP A 471 2.25 24.86 -12.43
CA ASP A 471 1.64 25.22 -13.70
C ASP A 471 0.15 25.59 -13.54
N GLY A 472 -0.19 26.81 -13.99
CA GLY A 472 -1.56 27.32 -13.97
C GLY A 472 -2.04 27.86 -12.62
N ALA A 473 -1.23 27.80 -11.56
CA ALA A 473 -1.57 28.38 -10.26
C ALA A 473 -1.29 29.88 -10.20
N THR A 474 -2.05 30.60 -9.36
CA THR A 474 -1.75 32.00 -8.98
C THR A 474 -1.74 32.12 -7.47
N LEU A 475 -0.98 33.08 -6.95
CA LEU A 475 -1.03 33.43 -5.54
C LEU A 475 -2.41 33.96 -5.15
N ALA A 476 -2.88 33.49 -4.00
CA ALA A 476 -4.11 33.90 -3.35
C ALA A 476 -3.78 34.34 -1.92
N LEU A 477 -4.42 35.43 -1.49
CA LEU A 477 -4.29 35.96 -0.13
C LEU A 477 -5.63 35.81 0.58
N THR A 478 -5.55 35.44 1.85
CA THR A 478 -6.71 35.38 2.74
C THR A 478 -6.40 36.15 4.02
N GLY A 479 -7.44 36.58 4.73
CA GLY A 479 -7.30 37.32 5.99
C GLY A 479 -6.48 38.61 5.85
N VAL A 480 -5.56 38.84 6.79
CA VAL A 480 -4.69 40.02 6.86
C VAL A 480 -3.25 39.62 6.48
N PRO A 481 -2.88 39.66 5.18
CA PRO A 481 -1.61 39.12 4.69
C PRO A 481 -0.38 39.89 5.17
N THR A 482 -0.52 41.15 5.60
CA THR A 482 0.58 41.94 6.20
C THR A 482 1.18 41.27 7.43
N ASN A 483 0.40 40.46 8.17
CA ASN A 483 0.87 39.69 9.32
C ASN A 483 1.71 38.46 8.94
N LYS A 484 1.79 38.13 7.65
CA LYS A 484 2.53 36.98 7.12
C LYS A 484 3.79 37.39 6.37
N VAL A 485 4.16 38.66 6.44
CA VAL A 485 5.38 39.18 5.82
C VAL A 485 6.11 40.03 6.85
N ARG A 486 7.45 40.00 6.82
CA ARG A 486 8.29 40.95 7.54
C ARG A 486 9.38 41.45 6.60
N VAL A 487 9.62 42.75 6.63
CA VAL A 487 10.69 43.40 5.88
C VAL A 487 11.57 44.10 6.89
N GLU A 488 12.88 43.89 6.80
CA GLU A 488 13.86 44.49 7.70
C GLU A 488 14.94 45.24 6.95
N GLN A 489 15.44 46.29 7.59
CA GLN A 489 16.64 47.01 7.18
C GLN A 489 17.65 46.88 8.32
N ALA A 490 18.77 46.19 8.07
CA ALA A 490 19.81 45.94 9.08
C ALA A 490 19.23 45.39 10.41
N GLY A 491 18.30 44.44 10.32
CA GLY A 491 17.62 43.82 11.47
C GLY A 491 16.51 44.67 12.12
N THR A 492 16.20 45.86 11.59
CA THR A 492 15.10 46.70 12.08
C THR A 492 13.87 46.52 11.19
N ALA A 493 12.73 46.12 11.78
CA ALA A 493 11.49 45.90 11.04
C ALA A 493 10.91 47.22 10.48
N LEU A 494 10.55 47.21 9.19
CA LEU A 494 9.88 48.31 8.51
C LEU A 494 8.35 48.16 8.56
N THR A 495 7.62 49.28 8.49
CA THR A 495 6.14 49.26 8.52
C THR A 495 5.58 48.94 7.14
N ILE A 496 4.79 47.87 7.05
CA ILE A 496 4.13 47.43 5.82
C ILE A 496 2.75 48.10 5.72
N ALA A 497 2.50 48.83 4.63
CA ALA A 497 1.21 49.46 4.32
C ALA A 497 0.20 48.47 3.71
N SER A 498 0.65 47.62 2.78
CA SER A 498 -0.21 46.63 2.13
C SER A 498 0.57 45.44 1.57
N VAL A 499 -0.13 44.33 1.39
CA VAL A 499 0.35 43.15 0.65
C VAL A 499 -0.71 42.76 -0.37
N ALA A 500 -0.31 42.59 -1.62
CA ALA A 500 -1.16 42.18 -2.74
C ALA A 500 -0.53 41.00 -3.50
N ALA A 501 -1.35 40.22 -4.18
CA ALA A 501 -0.90 39.12 -5.03
C ALA A 501 -1.40 39.31 -6.46
N SER A 502 -0.54 39.05 -7.44
CA SER A 502 -0.89 39.07 -8.86
C SER A 502 -0.06 38.03 -9.60
N GLY A 503 -0.72 37.03 -10.18
CA GLY A 503 -0.03 35.91 -10.82
C GLY A 503 0.88 35.18 -9.83
N SER A 504 2.16 35.09 -10.14
CA SER A 504 3.21 34.51 -9.29
C SER A 504 3.91 35.51 -8.36
N ASN A 505 3.49 36.77 -8.37
CA ASN A 505 4.17 37.83 -7.62
C ASN A 505 3.37 38.25 -6.38
N LEU A 506 4.09 38.37 -5.26
CA LEU A 506 3.63 39.02 -4.05
C LEU A 506 4.22 40.44 -4.01
N THR A 507 3.35 41.44 -4.02
CA THR A 507 3.76 42.85 -3.92
C THR A 507 3.56 43.33 -2.49
N ILE A 508 4.65 43.76 -1.87
CA ILE A 508 4.68 44.32 -0.51
C ILE A 508 4.96 45.81 -0.63
N THR A 509 4.09 46.64 -0.07
CA THR A 509 4.26 48.09 -0.07
C THR A 509 4.58 48.56 1.33
N LEU A 510 5.73 49.21 1.50
CA LEU A 510 6.14 49.83 2.75
C LEU A 510 5.44 51.18 2.93
N SER A 511 5.27 51.63 4.17
CA SER A 511 4.64 52.92 4.50
C SER A 511 5.50 54.13 4.12
N ALA A 512 6.80 53.93 3.93
CA ALA A 512 7.76 54.93 3.45
C ALA A 512 8.86 54.22 2.65
N ASP A 513 9.50 54.95 1.74
CA ASP A 513 10.66 54.46 0.99
C ASP A 513 11.90 54.41 1.92
N PRO A 514 12.53 53.25 2.12
CA PRO A 514 13.74 53.15 2.94
C PRO A 514 15.01 53.65 2.25
N GLY A 515 14.90 54.15 1.01
CA GLY A 515 16.04 54.62 0.20
C GLY A 515 16.76 53.49 -0.52
N ASP A 516 17.89 53.79 -1.13
CA ASP A 516 18.68 52.84 -1.94
C ASP A 516 19.53 51.91 -1.04
N VAL A 517 18.84 51.02 -0.34
CA VAL A 517 19.41 50.02 0.56
C VAL A 517 18.80 48.65 0.28
N ASP A 518 19.59 47.61 0.53
CA ASP A 518 19.12 46.23 0.51
C ASP A 518 18.23 45.95 1.72
N LEU A 519 17.20 45.13 1.51
CA LEU A 519 16.23 44.76 2.54
C LEU A 519 16.11 43.24 2.68
N ASP A 520 15.98 42.79 3.91
CA ASP A 520 15.68 41.41 4.24
C ASP A 520 14.17 41.18 4.19
N VAL A 521 13.72 40.29 3.32
CA VAL A 521 12.29 39.96 3.16
C VAL A 521 12.01 38.55 3.64
N TRP A 522 11.00 38.43 4.48
CA TRP A 522 10.59 37.19 5.13
C TRP A 522 9.10 36.91 4.86
N ILE A 523 8.82 35.73 4.33
CA ILE A 523 7.49 35.15 4.12
C ILE A 523 7.22 34.15 5.24
N TYR A 524 6.10 34.37 5.92
CA TYR A 524 5.76 33.77 7.19
C TYR A 524 6.92 33.86 8.21
N PRO A 525 7.26 35.10 8.63
CA PRO A 525 8.31 35.32 9.62
C PRO A 525 7.94 34.69 10.96
N SER A 526 8.95 34.37 11.76
CA SER A 526 8.74 34.03 13.17
C SER A 526 9.15 35.21 14.06
N PRO A 527 8.40 35.51 15.14
CA PRO A 527 7.27 34.72 15.61
C PRO A 527 6.07 34.92 14.69
N ASP A 528 5.29 33.85 14.51
CA ASP A 528 3.92 34.01 14.05
C ASP A 528 3.26 35.01 15.02
N PRO A 529 2.63 36.11 14.55
CA PRO A 529 2.06 37.09 15.44
C PRO A 529 1.05 36.42 16.38
N SER A 530 1.29 36.54 17.68
CA SER A 530 0.35 36.05 18.70
C SER A 530 -0.99 36.76 18.46
N ASN A 531 -2.04 35.97 18.28
CA ASN A 531 -3.42 36.40 18.01
C ASN A 531 -3.78 36.73 16.55
N ALA A 532 -2.93 36.46 15.55
CA ALA A 532 -3.43 36.42 14.18
C ALA A 532 -4.28 35.16 13.99
N ALA A 533 -5.58 35.34 13.75
CA ALA A 533 -6.48 34.26 13.36
C ALA A 533 -5.79 33.40 12.28
N ALA A 534 -5.86 32.07 12.40
CA ALA A 534 -5.31 31.10 11.44
C ALA A 534 -5.93 31.22 10.02
N THR A 535 -6.68 32.28 9.76
CA THR A 535 -7.39 32.60 8.52
C THR A 535 -6.54 33.36 7.51
N ALA A 536 -5.41 33.97 7.93
CA ALA A 536 -4.54 34.68 7.01
C ALA A 536 -3.44 33.77 6.46
N ILE A 537 -3.50 33.44 5.17
CA ILE A 537 -2.49 32.65 4.47
C ILE A 537 -2.16 33.27 3.10
N ILE A 538 -0.88 33.20 2.74
CA ILE A 538 -0.37 33.28 1.38
C ILE A 538 -0.36 31.85 0.84
N ALA A 539 -1.21 31.58 -0.15
CA ALA A 539 -1.35 30.27 -0.74
C ALA A 539 -1.42 30.37 -2.26
N ASP A 540 -1.47 29.25 -2.95
CA ASP A 540 -1.99 29.25 -4.31
C ASP A 540 -3.53 29.17 -4.34
N ASN A 541 -4.11 29.34 -5.52
CA ASN A 541 -5.53 29.13 -5.79
C ASN A 541 -5.86 27.71 -6.27
N SER A 542 -4.91 26.76 -6.20
CA SER A 542 -5.14 25.41 -6.69
C SER A 542 -5.95 24.62 -5.65
N ALA A 543 -7.23 24.38 -5.97
CA ALA A 543 -8.24 23.73 -5.13
C ALA A 543 -8.85 24.62 -4.00
N PRO A 544 -9.96 24.19 -3.35
CA PRO A 544 -10.71 25.02 -2.38
C PRO A 544 -9.95 25.46 -1.12
N VAL A 545 -8.73 24.93 -0.90
CA VAL A 545 -7.91 25.15 0.30
C VAL A 545 -6.42 25.16 -0.08
N GLY A 546 -6.03 26.05 -1.01
CA GLY A 546 -4.70 26.09 -1.65
C GLY A 546 -3.47 25.87 -0.77
N ARG A 547 -2.32 25.56 -1.39
CA ARG A 547 -1.11 25.16 -0.65
C ARG A 547 -0.47 26.39 0.00
N PRO A 548 -0.16 26.39 1.30
CA PRO A 548 0.56 27.48 1.95
C PRO A 548 1.92 27.67 1.30
N ALA A 549 2.31 28.94 1.09
CA ALA A 549 3.64 29.27 0.63
C ALA A 549 4.71 28.74 1.62
N GLN A 550 5.84 28.31 1.09
CA GLN A 550 6.96 27.88 1.93
C GLN A 550 7.56 29.07 2.67
N PRO A 551 7.90 28.91 3.96
CA PRO A 551 8.76 29.89 4.64
C PRO A 551 10.12 29.96 3.96
N ASN A 552 10.68 31.16 3.90
CA ASN A 552 12.10 31.32 3.75
C ASN A 552 12.74 31.45 5.13
N TYR A 553 13.59 30.49 5.51
CA TYR A 553 14.34 30.52 6.77
C TYR A 553 15.65 31.31 6.68
N ASN A 554 16.02 31.72 5.47
CA ASN A 554 17.01 32.76 5.21
C ASN A 554 16.28 33.92 4.51
N ALA A 555 16.63 35.16 4.84
CA ALA A 555 16.03 36.33 4.20
C ALA A 555 16.22 36.29 2.67
N LEU A 556 15.20 36.73 1.94
CA LEU A 556 15.40 37.13 0.55
C LEU A 556 15.96 38.55 0.57
N ILE A 557 17.05 38.80 -0.16
CA ILE A 557 17.58 40.16 -0.30
C ILE A 557 16.85 40.85 -1.46
N ALA A 558 16.05 41.85 -1.14
CA ALA A 558 15.47 42.75 -2.12
C ALA A 558 16.46 43.89 -2.42
N GLN A 559 17.16 43.84 -3.55
CA GLN A 559 18.18 44.84 -3.89
C GLN A 559 17.57 46.11 -4.47
N ALA A 560 18.21 47.25 -4.20
CA ALA A 560 17.90 48.52 -4.84
C ALA A 560 18.33 48.49 -6.33
N GLY A 561 17.40 48.80 -7.25
CA GLY A 561 17.70 48.88 -8.69
C GLY A 561 17.44 47.61 -9.51
N GLY A 562 16.82 46.57 -8.93
CA GLY A 562 16.23 45.44 -9.68
C GLY A 562 17.05 44.15 -9.74
N GLY A 563 18.18 44.05 -9.03
CA GLY A 563 18.87 42.77 -8.82
C GLY A 563 18.27 41.96 -7.66
N SER A 564 18.54 40.66 -7.61
CA SER A 564 18.10 39.78 -6.53
C SER A 564 19.17 38.76 -6.15
N SER A 565 19.35 38.49 -4.86
CA SER A 565 20.14 37.35 -4.37
C SER A 565 19.51 36.74 -3.12
N LEU A 566 19.59 35.41 -2.96
CA LEU A 566 19.30 34.76 -1.69
C LEU A 566 20.35 35.16 -0.65
N ALA A 567 19.94 35.59 0.56
CA ALA A 567 20.89 35.80 1.65
C ALA A 567 21.45 34.45 2.08
N VAL A 568 22.78 34.29 2.08
CA VAL A 568 23.43 33.16 2.73
C VAL A 568 23.81 33.61 4.14
N GLU A 569 23.11 33.10 5.16
CA GLU A 569 23.59 33.23 6.53
C GLU A 569 24.85 32.36 6.69
N GLY A 570 25.97 32.98 7.04
CA GLY A 570 27.22 32.31 7.34
C GLY A 570 27.11 31.43 8.58
N GLY A 571 26.86 30.14 8.36
CA GLY A 571 27.14 29.06 9.30
C GLY A 571 28.02 28.03 8.58
N ASN A 572 29.05 27.51 9.26
CA ASN A 572 30.02 26.56 8.72
C ASN A 572 29.36 25.36 8.03
N GLY A 573 29.16 25.44 6.71
CA GLY A 573 28.54 24.42 5.89
C GLY A 573 28.47 24.91 4.45
N GLN A 574 28.78 24.05 3.49
CA GLN A 574 28.86 24.37 2.06
C GLN A 574 27.62 25.12 1.56
N ALA A 575 27.84 26.21 0.82
CA ALA A 575 26.78 26.94 0.12
C ALA A 575 26.77 26.54 -1.36
N THR A 576 25.59 26.20 -1.88
CA THR A 576 25.34 26.08 -3.32
C THR A 576 24.55 27.30 -3.77
N VAL A 577 25.12 28.11 -4.66
CA VAL A 577 24.45 29.25 -5.27
C VAL A 577 24.10 28.88 -6.71
N THR A 578 22.81 28.93 -7.05
CA THR A 578 22.33 28.76 -8.43
C THR A 578 21.91 30.13 -8.94
N SER A 579 22.61 30.68 -9.94
CA SER A 579 22.24 31.95 -10.60
C SER A 579 22.16 31.78 -12.11
N TYR A 580 21.22 32.48 -12.75
CA TYR A 580 20.98 32.48 -14.19
C TYR A 580 21.67 33.63 -14.95
N ASP A 581 22.37 34.54 -14.26
CA ASP A 581 23.09 35.64 -14.88
C ASP A 581 24.52 35.79 -14.36
N THR A 582 25.37 36.37 -15.21
CA THR A 582 26.81 36.62 -15.02
C THR A 582 27.13 37.26 -13.67
N LEU A 583 27.73 36.48 -12.78
CA LEU A 583 28.35 36.96 -11.54
C LEU A 583 29.61 37.78 -11.88
N THR A 584 29.57 39.10 -11.64
CA THR A 584 30.78 39.89 -11.47
C THR A 584 31.24 39.76 -10.02
N SER A 585 32.14 38.79 -9.76
CA SER A 585 32.96 38.65 -8.54
C SER A 585 32.22 38.66 -7.18
N PRO A 586 32.18 37.55 -6.41
CA PRO A 586 31.69 37.61 -5.03
C PRO A 586 32.68 38.40 -4.14
N ALA A 587 32.17 39.36 -3.36
CA ALA A 587 32.88 39.88 -2.21
C ALA A 587 32.93 38.78 -1.14
N ALA A 588 34.02 38.03 -1.08
CA ALA A 588 34.24 37.01 -0.06
C ALA A 588 34.44 37.67 1.31
N VAL A 589 33.51 37.45 2.25
CA VAL A 589 33.74 37.70 3.67
C VAL A 589 34.22 36.39 4.29
N GLY A 590 35.41 36.44 4.90
CA GLY A 590 36.21 35.27 5.26
C GLY A 590 35.54 34.25 6.17
N GLY A 591 35.50 33.01 5.70
CA GLY A 591 35.24 31.79 6.45
C GLY A 591 35.72 30.60 5.63
N ALA A 592 36.33 29.60 6.27
CA ALA A 592 36.86 28.41 5.61
C ALA A 592 35.72 27.50 5.12
N GLY A 593 35.18 27.80 3.93
CA GLY A 593 34.14 27.02 3.27
C GLY A 593 34.31 27.04 1.76
N GLN A 594 34.04 25.90 1.12
CA GLN A 594 34.06 25.77 -0.34
C GLN A 594 32.72 26.29 -0.89
N ILE A 595 32.76 27.29 -1.77
CA ILE A 595 31.60 27.76 -2.53
C ILE A 595 31.57 27.00 -3.84
N THR A 596 30.50 26.22 -4.08
CA THR A 596 30.25 25.62 -5.38
C THR A 596 29.32 26.54 -6.15
N VAL A 597 29.84 27.15 -7.22
CA VAL A 597 29.05 27.91 -8.19
C VAL A 597 28.77 26.99 -9.38
N THR A 598 27.52 26.59 -9.57
CA THR A 598 27.10 25.90 -10.79
C THR A 598 26.57 26.94 -11.76
N ASN A 599 27.35 27.26 -12.78
CA ASN A 599 26.98 28.21 -13.82
C ASN A 599 26.23 27.46 -14.93
N TYR A 600 24.92 27.66 -15.06
CA TYR A 600 24.14 27.15 -16.19
C TYR A 600 24.11 28.21 -17.29
N GLY A 601 25.16 28.27 -18.11
CA GLY A 601 25.21 29.23 -19.21
C GLY A 601 26.32 28.99 -20.23
N ALA A 602 26.01 28.17 -21.23
CA ALA A 602 26.08 28.53 -22.65
C ALA A 602 24.97 27.79 -23.39
#